data_AF-A0A6I7QNZ7-F1
#
_entry.id   AF-A0A6I7QNZ7-F1
#
_cell.length_a   1.000
_cell.length_b   1.000
_cell.length_c   1.000
_cell.angle_alpha   90.00
_cell.angle_beta   90.00
_cell.angle_gamma   90.00
#
_symmetry.space_group_name_H-M   'P 1'
#
loop_
_entity.id
_entity.type
_entity.pdbx_description
1 polymer ?
#
loop_
_entity_poly.entity_id
_entity_poly.type
_entity_poly.pdbx_seq_one_letter_code
_entity_poly.pdbx_strand_id
1 'polypeptide(L)'
;MPGPGSYLIGEEEKQALLEVIESGWLYRYAEPMATSFTARVLKLEEEFARYHGVERSVAVNSGTAALFVGMAALGIGPGDEVIVPGYTFIASIGSIVYSRAIPVLAEIDESLTLDPADVRRKITPRTRAIMLVHML
;
A
#
# COMPACT_ATOMS: atom_id res chain seq x y z
N MET A 1 22.78 7.49 0.22
CA MET A 1 21.67 6.54 0.39
C MET A 1 21.93 5.41 -0.60
N PRO A 2 21.99 4.12 -0.19
CA PRO A 2 22.02 3.06 -1.18
C PRO A 2 20.76 3.23 -2.05
N GLY A 3 20.88 2.97 -3.35
CA GLY A 3 19.78 3.14 -4.30
C GLY A 3 18.59 2.19 -4.03
N PRO A 4 17.73 1.95 -5.02
CA PRO A 4 16.68 0.94 -4.92
C PRO A 4 17.19 -0.37 -4.33
N GLY A 5 16.39 -1.01 -3.46
CA GLY A 5 16.79 -2.26 -2.79
C GLY A 5 17.17 -3.40 -3.75
N SER A 6 16.69 -3.36 -5.00
CA SER A 6 17.11 -4.29 -6.06
C SER A 6 18.60 -4.25 -6.38
N TYR A 7 19.31 -3.18 -6.03
CA TYR A 7 20.76 -3.09 -6.21
C TYR A 7 21.56 -3.83 -5.12
N LEU A 8 20.87 -4.31 -4.08
CA LEU A 8 21.47 -4.92 -2.90
C LEU A 8 21.14 -6.42 -2.76
N ILE A 9 20.61 -7.06 -3.81
CA ILE A 9 20.26 -8.49 -3.78
C ILE A 9 21.52 -9.32 -3.49
N GLY A 10 21.52 -9.98 -2.32
CA GLY A 10 22.62 -10.77 -1.78
C GLY A 10 22.31 -12.26 -1.73
N GLU A 11 23.04 -12.99 -0.89
CA GLU A 11 22.82 -14.43 -0.69
C GLU A 11 21.55 -14.70 0.14
N GLU A 12 21.18 -13.77 1.00
CA GLU A 12 19.99 -13.81 1.83
C GLU A 12 18.70 -13.83 0.98
N GLU A 13 18.58 -12.94 -0.01
CA GLU A 13 17.44 -12.92 -0.93
C GLU A 13 17.39 -14.17 -1.82
N LYS A 14 18.56 -14.68 -2.26
CA LYS A 14 18.63 -15.91 -3.06
C LYS A 14 18.18 -17.12 -2.26
N GLN A 15 18.66 -17.26 -1.03
CA GLN A 15 18.28 -18.37 -0.16
C GLN A 15 16.79 -18.34 0.17
N ALA A 16 16.26 -17.14 0.46
CA ALA A 16 14.82 -16.93 0.66
C ALA A 16 13.97 -17.39 -0.52
N LEU A 17 14.42 -17.15 -1.76
CA LEU A 17 13.77 -17.63 -2.97
C LEU A 17 13.88 -19.16 -3.09
N LEU A 18 15.08 -19.71 -2.93
CA LEU A 18 15.34 -21.15 -3.04
C LEU A 18 14.49 -21.96 -2.07
N GLU A 19 14.36 -21.53 -0.82
CA GLU A 19 13.51 -22.19 0.18
C GLU A 19 12.06 -22.36 -0.30
N VAL A 20 11.49 -21.35 -0.96
CA VAL A 20 10.13 -21.43 -1.50
C VAL A 20 10.06 -22.38 -2.68
N ILE A 21 11.02 -22.30 -3.59
CA ILE A 21 11.06 -23.17 -4.78
C ILE A 21 11.24 -24.64 -4.38
N GLU A 22 12.18 -24.94 -3.49
CA GLU A 22 12.47 -26.28 -3.00
C GLU A 22 11.30 -26.88 -2.20
N SER A 23 10.52 -26.03 -1.51
CA SER A 23 9.32 -26.48 -0.80
C SER A 23 8.19 -26.95 -1.73
N GLY A 24 8.21 -26.53 -3.00
CA GLY A 24 7.13 -26.74 -3.95
C GLY A 24 5.82 -26.01 -3.62
N TRP A 25 5.78 -25.22 -2.53
CA TRP A 25 4.58 -24.53 -2.07
C TRP A 25 4.65 -23.03 -2.36
N LEU A 26 4.13 -22.64 -3.53
CA LEU A 26 4.19 -21.25 -4.01
C LEU A 26 3.03 -20.37 -3.50
N TYR A 27 1.99 -20.97 -2.94
CA TYR A 27 0.79 -20.27 -2.51
C TYR A 27 0.87 -19.81 -1.05
N ARG A 28 0.27 -18.66 -0.72
CA ARG A 28 0.38 -18.06 0.62
C ARG A 28 -0.44 -18.75 1.71
N TYR A 29 -1.45 -19.53 1.34
CA TYR A 29 -2.28 -20.25 2.29
C TYR A 29 -1.99 -21.73 2.23
N ALA A 30 -2.20 -22.39 3.36
CA ALA A 30 -1.95 -23.80 3.54
C ALA A 30 -3.15 -24.50 4.15
N GLU A 31 -3.27 -25.78 3.82
CA GLU A 31 -4.15 -26.70 4.53
C GLU A 31 -3.50 -27.12 5.86
N PRO A 32 -4.29 -27.51 6.89
CA PRO A 32 -3.78 -27.80 8.24
C PRO A 32 -2.65 -28.84 8.34
N MET A 33 -2.46 -29.69 7.32
CA MET A 33 -1.44 -30.76 7.33
C MET A 33 -0.32 -30.51 6.30
N ALA A 34 -0.17 -29.30 5.76
CA ALA A 34 0.86 -28.99 4.79
C ALA A 34 2.25 -28.95 5.46
N THR A 35 3.04 -30.00 5.25
CA THR A 35 4.38 -30.14 5.85
C THR A 35 5.47 -29.34 5.14
N SER A 36 5.25 -28.94 3.88
CA SER A 36 6.18 -28.11 3.10
C SER A 36 5.83 -26.63 3.10
N PHE A 37 4.84 -26.20 3.89
CA PHE A 37 4.44 -24.79 3.92
C PHE A 37 5.48 -23.91 4.63
N THR A 38 6.07 -22.96 3.90
CA THR A 38 7.14 -22.08 4.40
C THR A 38 6.62 -20.85 5.15
N ALA A 39 5.33 -20.52 4.98
CA ALA A 39 4.65 -19.36 5.56
C ALA A 39 5.33 -18.01 5.32
N ARG A 40 6.07 -17.84 4.21
CA ARG A 40 6.88 -16.63 3.94
C ARG A 40 6.06 -15.35 3.97
N VAL A 41 4.85 -15.36 3.40
CA VAL A 41 3.98 -14.18 3.37
C VAL A 41 3.47 -13.82 4.76
N LEU A 42 3.05 -14.81 5.57
CA LEU A 42 2.60 -14.58 6.94
C LEU A 42 3.73 -14.01 7.81
N LYS A 43 4.95 -14.56 7.70
CA LYS A 43 6.12 -14.05 8.41
C LYS A 43 6.44 -12.61 8.02
N LEU A 44 6.40 -12.30 6.73
CA LEU A 44 6.56 -10.93 6.24
C LEU A 44 5.50 -9.99 6.85
N GLU A 45 4.24 -10.40 6.91
CA GLU A 45 3.16 -9.59 7.49
C GLU A 45 3.39 -9.32 8.99
N GLU A 46 3.80 -10.34 9.75
CA GLU A 46 4.12 -10.21 11.18
C GLU A 46 5.33 -9.32 11.42
N GLU A 47 6.40 -9.50 10.65
CA GLU A 47 7.62 -8.70 10.74
C GLU A 47 7.37 -7.24 10.31
N PHE A 48 6.61 -7.03 9.23
CA PHE A 48 6.26 -5.70 8.75
C PHE A 48 5.37 -4.95 9.74
N ALA A 49 4.39 -5.64 10.35
CA ALA A 49 3.54 -5.07 11.39
C ALA A 49 4.38 -4.66 12.61
N ARG A 50 5.29 -5.53 13.05
CA ARG A 50 6.21 -5.26 14.16
C ARG A 50 7.14 -4.08 13.87
N TYR A 51 7.71 -4.03 12.67
CA TYR A 51 8.63 -2.96 12.26
C TYR A 51 7.96 -1.58 12.26
N HIS A 52 6.70 -1.49 11.82
CA HIS A 52 5.94 -0.24 11.79
C HIS A 52 5.16 0.06 13.08
N GLY A 53 5.17 -0.85 14.06
CA GLY A 53 4.42 -0.69 15.31
C GLY A 53 2.89 -0.71 15.13
N VAL A 54 2.38 -1.44 14.14
CA VAL A 54 0.94 -1.60 13.86
C VAL A 54 0.45 -2.97 14.29
N GLU A 55 -0.84 -3.11 14.61
CA GLU A 55 -1.40 -4.39 15.07
C GLU A 55 -1.41 -5.45 13.94
N ARG A 56 -1.73 -5.02 12.71
CA ARG A 56 -1.95 -5.90 11.56
C ARG A 56 -1.29 -5.32 10.31
N SER A 57 -0.83 -6.21 9.44
CA SER A 57 -0.47 -5.86 8.07
C SER A 57 -0.97 -6.96 7.12
N VAL A 58 -1.26 -6.59 5.88
CA VAL A 58 -1.71 -7.53 4.84
C VAL A 58 -0.92 -7.25 3.57
N ALA A 59 -0.11 -8.22 3.16
CA ALA A 59 0.66 -8.18 1.93
C ALA A 59 -0.25 -8.42 0.72
N VAL A 60 -0.08 -7.60 -0.31
CA VAL A 60 -0.79 -7.68 -1.59
C VAL A 60 0.21 -7.59 -2.74
N ASN A 61 -0.26 -7.76 -3.97
CA ASN A 61 0.60 -7.91 -5.15
C ASN A 61 1.27 -6.59 -5.63
N SER A 62 0.85 -5.41 -5.16
CA SER A 62 1.43 -4.12 -5.54
C SER A 62 1.00 -2.97 -4.61
N GLY A 63 1.69 -1.84 -4.68
CA GLY A 63 1.27 -0.61 -4.00
C GLY A 63 -0.09 -0.09 -4.50
N THR A 64 -0.38 -0.19 -5.80
CA THR A 64 -1.69 0.17 -6.36
C THR A 64 -2.80 -0.70 -5.78
N ALA A 65 -2.57 -2.01 -5.65
CA ALA A 65 -3.54 -2.91 -5.03
C ALA A 65 -3.73 -2.61 -3.54
N ALA A 66 -2.67 -2.20 -2.83
CA ALA A 66 -2.77 -1.78 -1.44
C ALA A 66 -3.69 -0.56 -1.29
N LEU A 67 -3.58 0.41 -2.19
CA LEU A 67 -4.50 1.55 -2.25
C LEU A 67 -5.94 1.08 -2.50
N PHE A 68 -6.20 0.26 -3.52
CA PHE A 68 -7.56 -0.25 -3.78
C PHE A 68 -8.16 -1.00 -2.59
N VAL A 69 -7.39 -1.87 -1.94
CA VAL A 69 -7.83 -2.63 -0.76
C VAL A 69 -8.11 -1.67 0.41
N GLY A 70 -7.27 -0.66 0.63
CA GLY A 70 -7.51 0.38 1.63
C GLY A 70 -8.81 1.16 1.37
N MET A 71 -9.03 1.59 0.12
CA MET A 71 -10.27 2.29 -0.26
C MET A 71 -11.50 1.41 -0.01
N ALA A 72 -11.45 0.13 -0.41
CA ALA A 72 -12.53 -0.82 -0.20
C ALA A 72 -12.78 -1.09 1.29
N ALA A 73 -11.73 -1.25 2.10
CA ALA A 73 -11.84 -1.47 3.53
C ALA A 73 -12.45 -0.27 4.27
N LEU A 74 -12.22 0.96 3.80
CA LEU A 74 -12.86 2.18 4.31
C LEU A 74 -14.30 2.38 3.82
N GLY A 75 -14.78 1.51 2.93
CA GLY A 75 -16.10 1.59 2.31
C GLY A 75 -16.25 2.77 1.34
N ILE A 76 -15.15 3.25 0.75
CA ILE A 76 -15.17 4.39 -0.18
C ILE A 76 -15.71 3.94 -1.53
N GLY A 77 -16.66 4.70 -2.07
CA GLY A 77 -17.38 4.33 -3.28
C GLY A 77 -18.01 5.49 -4.04
N PRO A 78 -19.03 5.21 -4.88
CA PRO A 78 -19.74 6.22 -5.66
C PRO A 78 -20.26 7.39 -4.84
N GLY A 79 -19.90 8.61 -5.24
CA GLY A 79 -20.35 9.86 -4.61
C GLY A 79 -19.44 10.37 -3.49
N ASP A 80 -18.52 9.56 -2.99
CA ASP A 80 -17.51 10.00 -2.03
C ASP A 80 -16.44 10.86 -2.70
N GLU A 81 -16.00 11.90 -2.01
CA GLU A 81 -14.85 12.72 -2.41
C GLU A 81 -13.61 12.30 -1.63
N VAL A 82 -12.48 12.17 -2.33
CA VAL A 82 -11.19 11.84 -1.71
C VAL A 82 -10.18 12.91 -2.11
N ILE A 83 -9.67 13.63 -1.12
CA ILE A 83 -8.67 14.67 -1.34
C ILE A 83 -7.31 14.02 -1.56
N VAL A 84 -6.60 14.41 -2.62
CA VAL A 84 -5.32 13.80 -3.05
C VAL A 84 -4.41 14.88 -3.66
N PRO A 85 -3.08 14.85 -3.50
CA PRO A 85 -2.23 15.85 -4.13
C PRO A 85 -2.25 15.71 -5.65
N GLY A 86 -2.21 16.84 -6.37
CA GLY A 86 -2.00 16.83 -7.83
C GLY A 86 -0.59 16.33 -8.22
N TYR A 87 0.38 16.46 -7.31
CA TYR A 87 1.75 15.96 -7.46
C TYR A 87 1.90 14.60 -6.77
N THR A 88 1.71 13.52 -7.52
CA THR A 88 1.85 12.14 -7.05
C THR A 88 2.04 11.18 -8.23
N PHE A 89 2.34 9.91 -7.95
CA PHE A 89 2.22 8.84 -8.93
C PHE A 89 0.74 8.52 -9.25
N ILE A 90 0.46 8.19 -10.52
CA ILE A 90 -0.91 8.03 -11.05
C ILE A 90 -1.76 7.01 -10.28
N ALA A 91 -1.14 6.03 -9.60
CA ALA A 91 -1.84 5.04 -8.81
C ALA A 91 -2.72 5.65 -7.70
N SER A 92 -2.30 6.78 -7.09
CA SER A 92 -3.10 7.47 -6.06
C SER A 92 -4.46 7.90 -6.62
N ILE A 93 -4.45 8.68 -7.70
CA ILE A 93 -5.69 9.17 -8.34
C ILE A 93 -6.46 8.01 -8.98
N GLY A 94 -5.75 7.09 -9.65
CA GLY A 94 -6.35 5.89 -10.23
C GLY A 94 -7.12 5.07 -9.21
N SER A 95 -6.59 4.91 -7.99
CA SER A 95 -7.26 4.18 -6.92
C SER A 95 -8.63 4.74 -6.54
N ILE A 96 -8.74 6.07 -6.49
CA ILE A 96 -9.98 6.77 -6.20
C ILE A 96 -10.99 6.55 -7.33
N VAL A 97 -10.55 6.71 -8.59
CA VAL A 97 -11.40 6.57 -9.78
C VAL A 97 -11.90 5.14 -9.94
N TYR A 98 -11.06 4.12 -9.73
CA TYR A 98 -11.47 2.72 -9.80
C TYR A 98 -12.48 2.33 -8.72
N SER A 99 -12.39 2.95 -7.53
CA SER A 99 -13.43 2.85 -6.49
C SER A 99 -14.72 3.58 -6.85
N ARG A 100 -14.77 4.26 -8.01
CA ARG A 100 -15.88 5.13 -8.47
C ARG A 100 -16.11 6.36 -7.59
N ALA A 101 -15.14 6.67 -6.73
CA ALA A 101 -15.13 7.90 -5.95
C ALA A 101 -14.59 9.07 -6.80
N ILE A 102 -14.70 10.28 -6.26
CA ILE A 102 -14.35 11.53 -6.94
C ILE A 102 -13.02 12.04 -6.37
N PRO A 103 -11.93 12.09 -7.16
CA PRO A 103 -10.69 12.69 -6.70
C PRO A 103 -10.83 14.22 -6.64
N VAL A 104 -10.50 14.79 -5.48
CA VAL A 104 -10.43 16.24 -5.26
C VAL A 104 -8.95 16.61 -5.16
N LEU A 105 -8.41 17.20 -6.22
CA LEU A 105 -7.00 17.58 -6.25
C LEU A 105 -6.75 18.71 -5.27
N ALA A 106 -5.79 18.55 -4.37
CA ALA A 106 -5.26 19.59 -3.48
C ALA A 106 -3.84 19.98 -3.87
N GLU A 107 -3.48 21.23 -3.59
CA GLU A 107 -2.13 21.76 -3.82
C GLU A 107 -1.12 21.11 -2.87
N ILE A 108 0.16 21.19 -3.25
CA ILE A 108 1.28 20.87 -2.38
C ILE A 108 1.89 22.14 -1.80
N ASP A 109 2.63 22.01 -0.70
CA ASP A 109 3.49 23.06 -0.19
C ASP A 109 4.98 22.79 -0.50
N GLU A 110 5.88 23.56 0.11
CA GLU A 110 7.33 23.43 -0.08
C GLU A 110 7.89 22.06 0.39
N SER A 111 7.15 21.30 1.20
CA SER A 111 7.51 19.92 1.57
C SER A 111 7.32 18.92 0.43
N LEU A 112 6.72 19.35 -0.68
CA LEU A 112 6.27 18.52 -1.80
C LEU A 112 5.16 17.52 -1.42
N THR A 113 4.54 17.70 -0.26
CA THR A 113 3.36 16.96 0.19
C THR A 113 2.15 17.91 0.26
N LEU A 114 0.97 17.38 0.59
CA LEU A 114 -0.29 18.14 0.64
C LEU A 114 -0.18 19.41 1.50
N ASP A 115 -0.56 20.57 0.94
CA ASP A 115 -0.74 21.82 1.70
C ASP A 115 -1.94 21.67 2.66
N PRO A 116 -1.72 21.67 3.99
CA PRO A 116 -2.81 21.53 4.95
C PRO A 116 -3.87 22.65 4.85
N ALA A 117 -3.48 23.86 4.44
CA ALA A 117 -4.41 24.98 4.28
C ALA A 117 -5.32 24.76 3.07
N ASP A 118 -4.79 24.29 1.94
CA ASP A 118 -5.60 23.96 0.77
C ASP A 118 -6.52 22.77 0.99
N VAL A 119 -6.03 21.72 1.68
CA VAL A 119 -6.86 20.58 2.10
C VAL A 119 -8.07 21.07 2.90
N ARG A 120 -7.87 21.94 3.91
CA ARG A 120 -8.98 22.48 4.72
C ARG A 120 -10.03 23.22 3.88
N ARG A 121 -9.62 23.97 2.85
CA ARG A 121 -10.54 24.69 1.94
C ARG A 121 -11.33 23.75 1.04
N LYS A 122 -10.82 22.54 0.77
CA LYS A 122 -11.42 21.56 -0.15
C LYS A 122 -12.30 20.53 0.53
N ILE A 123 -12.36 20.50 1.86
CA ILE A 123 -13.29 19.63 2.59
C ILE A 123 -14.74 20.07 2.32
N THR A 124 -15.56 19.11 1.92
CA THR A 124 -17.00 19.26 1.70
C THR A 124 -17.78 18.22 2.52
N PRO A 125 -19.11 18.29 2.60
CA PRO A 125 -19.92 17.23 3.21
C PRO A 125 -19.78 15.85 2.54
N ARG A 126 -19.23 15.78 1.32
CA ARG A 126 -18.96 14.52 0.60
C ARG A 126 -17.54 13.99 0.83
N THR A 127 -16.66 14.77 1.46
CA THR A 127 -15.28 14.33 1.70
C THR A 127 -15.26 13.16 2.66
N ARG A 128 -14.79 12.01 2.17
CA ARG A 128 -14.74 10.76 2.92
C ARG A 128 -13.34 10.40 3.41
N ALA A 129 -12.32 10.83 2.68
CA ALA A 129 -10.93 10.58 3.04
C ALA A 129 -9.97 11.64 2.49
N ILE A 130 -8.78 11.68 3.08
CA ILE A 130 -7.61 12.44 2.58
C ILE A 130 -6.51 11.41 2.33
N MET A 131 -6.08 11.29 1.08
CA MET A 131 -4.99 10.42 0.65
C MET A 131 -3.70 11.22 0.57
N LEU A 132 -2.93 11.20 1.66
CA LEU A 132 -1.62 11.82 1.73
C LEU A 132 -0.54 10.97 1.05
N VAL A 133 0.48 11.62 0.51
CA VAL A 133 1.61 10.98 -0.17
C VAL A 133 2.90 11.58 0.37
N HIS A 134 3.75 10.74 0.93
CA HIS A 134 5.11 11.11 1.31
C HIS A 134 6.00 11.02 0.07
N MET A 135 6.24 12.16 -0.59
CA MET A 135 6.88 12.21 -1.91
C MET A 135 8.41 12.09 -1.89
N LEU A 136 9.05 12.35 -0.75
CA LEU A 136 10.50 12.39 -0.57
C LEU A 136 11.01 11.19 0.24
#